data_AF-A0AA35N5J6-F1
#
_entry.id   AF-A0AA35N5J6-F1
#
_cell.length_a   1.000
_cell.length_b   1.000
_cell.length_c   1.000
_cell.angle_alpha   90.00
_cell.angle_beta   90.00
_cell.angle_gamma   90.00
#
_symmetry.space_group_name_H-M   'P 1'
#
loop_
_entity.id
_entity.type
_entity.pdbx_description
1 polymer ?
#
loop_
_entity_poly.entity_id
_entity_poly.type
_entity_poly.pdbx_seq_one_letter_code
_entity_poly.pdbx_strand_id
1 'polypeptide(L)'
;MNKESPKKIFQRTATNLGFIGRDTTFFMKCGDNYLICNLQKASGSRSFYINGGISYIGLLSHEDLEQSPVSAYGNQTTRFPIHVDFRAENIPNTPINQAKIDEATSNQDTSAIEKIISIALESMINFTCNHGSREEIRRLKQAKIFPAIINRQV
;
A
#
# COMPACT_ATOMS: atom_id res chain seq x y z
N MET A 1 -24.66 -10.39 15.06
CA MET A 1 -23.76 -10.42 13.88
C MET A 1 -22.37 -10.01 14.31
N ASN A 2 -21.36 -10.86 14.10
CA ASN A 2 -19.97 -10.47 14.31
C ASN A 2 -19.57 -9.52 13.18
N LYS A 3 -19.28 -8.25 13.50
CA LYS A 3 -18.80 -7.28 12.52
C LYS A 3 -17.42 -7.72 12.01
N GLU A 4 -17.25 -7.66 10.70
CA GLU A 4 -15.98 -8.01 10.05
C GLU A 4 -14.89 -6.98 10.40
N SER A 5 -13.67 -7.44 10.67
CA SER A 5 -12.57 -6.53 11.01
C SER A 5 -12.01 -5.84 9.76
N PRO A 6 -11.45 -4.61 9.87
CA PRO A 6 -10.81 -3.93 8.73
C PRO A 6 -9.75 -4.78 8.05
N LYS A 7 -9.03 -5.61 8.82
CA LYS A 7 -8.05 -6.57 8.30
C LYS A 7 -8.66 -7.59 7.34
N LYS A 8 -9.81 -8.20 7.69
CA LYS A 8 -10.47 -9.18 6.83
C LYS A 8 -11.02 -8.53 5.56
N ILE A 9 -11.61 -7.33 5.71
CA ILE A 9 -12.07 -6.51 4.58
C ILE A 9 -10.90 -6.19 3.64
N PHE A 10 -9.75 -5.76 4.19
CA PHE A 10 -8.54 -5.48 3.42
C PHE A 10 -8.04 -6.70 2.65
N GLN A 11 -7.93 -7.85 3.31
CA GLN A 11 -7.51 -9.10 2.66
C GLN A 11 -8.41 -9.45 1.48
N ARG A 12 -9.74 -9.48 1.70
CA ARG A 12 -10.71 -9.76 0.64
C ARG A 12 -10.59 -8.77 -0.52
N THR A 13 -10.56 -7.48 -0.21
CA THR A 13 -10.53 -6.42 -1.22
C THR A 13 -9.25 -6.46 -2.05
N ALA A 14 -8.09 -6.63 -1.39
CA ALA A 14 -6.81 -6.77 -2.07
C ALA A 14 -6.77 -8.00 -2.97
N THR A 15 -7.22 -9.16 -2.49
CA THR A 15 -7.30 -10.38 -3.31
C THR A 15 -8.24 -10.19 -4.51
N ASN A 16 -9.40 -9.56 -4.34
CA ASN A 16 -10.35 -9.30 -5.43
C ASN A 16 -9.77 -8.37 -6.51
N LEU A 17 -8.89 -7.43 -6.12
CA LEU A 17 -8.18 -6.54 -7.04
C LEU A 17 -6.94 -7.20 -7.68
N GLY A 18 -6.66 -8.46 -7.39
CA GLY A 18 -5.54 -9.21 -7.99
C GLY A 18 -4.21 -9.05 -7.26
N PHE A 19 -4.19 -8.47 -6.05
CA PHE A 19 -3.00 -8.50 -5.23
C PHE A 19 -2.73 -9.92 -4.70
N ILE A 20 -1.46 -10.25 -4.55
CA ILE A 20 -1.00 -11.50 -3.94
C ILE A 20 -0.26 -11.16 -2.64
N GLY A 21 -0.62 -11.81 -1.54
CA GLY A 21 -0.02 -11.53 -0.25
C GLY A 21 -0.68 -12.26 0.90
N ARG A 22 -0.31 -11.90 2.12
CA ARG A 22 -0.85 -12.50 3.34
C ARG A 22 -0.94 -11.50 4.47
N ASP A 23 -1.82 -11.80 5.42
CA ASP A 23 -1.99 -11.04 6.64
C ASP A 23 -2.39 -9.57 6.39
N THR A 24 -1.44 -8.65 6.50
CA THR A 24 -1.65 -7.22 6.33
C THR A 24 -0.86 -6.62 5.18
N THR A 25 -0.08 -7.43 4.43
CA THR A 25 0.75 -6.94 3.31
C THR A 25 0.50 -7.71 2.03
N PHE A 26 0.32 -6.96 0.95
CA PHE A 26 -0.09 -7.43 -0.36
C PHE A 26 0.73 -6.77 -1.45
N PHE A 27 0.92 -7.49 -2.56
CA PHE A 27 1.82 -7.11 -3.64
C PHE A 27 1.14 -7.20 -4.99
N MET A 28 1.51 -6.30 -5.88
CA MET A 28 1.10 -6.31 -7.28
C MET A 28 2.27 -5.88 -8.16
N LYS A 29 2.47 -6.57 -9.29
CA LYS A 29 3.40 -6.10 -10.31
C LYS A 29 2.72 -5.05 -11.18
N CYS A 30 3.34 -3.88 -11.30
CA CYS A 30 2.87 -2.74 -12.07
C CYS A 30 3.97 -2.32 -13.04
N GLY A 31 4.02 -2.95 -14.23
CA GLY A 31 5.11 -2.74 -15.19
C GLY A 31 6.47 -3.15 -14.60
N ASP A 32 7.41 -2.20 -14.58
CA ASP A 32 8.77 -2.37 -14.02
C ASP A 32 8.86 -2.14 -12.50
N ASN A 33 7.71 -2.07 -11.83
CA ASN A 33 7.59 -1.85 -10.40
C ASN A 33 6.86 -3.01 -9.71
N TYR A 34 7.19 -3.25 -8.45
CA TYR A 34 6.26 -3.84 -7.50
C TYR A 34 5.60 -2.74 -6.68
N LEU A 35 4.27 -2.78 -6.63
CA LEU A 35 3.46 -2.08 -5.63
C LEU A 35 3.31 -2.99 -4.41
N ILE A 36 3.59 -2.42 -3.24
CA ILE A 36 3.39 -3.04 -1.94
C ILE A 36 2.28 -2.25 -1.24
N CYS A 37 1.25 -2.91 -0.74
CA CYS A 37 0.19 -2.31 0.06
C CYS A 37 0.16 -2.96 1.44
N ASN A 38 0.14 -2.14 2.50
CA ASN A 38 0.07 -2.63 3.88
C ASN A 38 -1.05 -1.95 4.66
N LEU A 39 -1.84 -2.73 5.40
CA LEU A 39 -2.80 -2.24 6.37
C LEU A 39 -2.14 -2.21 7.76
N GLN A 40 -1.85 -1.01 8.27
CA GLN A 40 -1.23 -0.83 9.58
C GLN A 40 -2.26 -0.35 10.60
N LYS A 41 -2.44 -1.07 11.70
CA LYS A 41 -3.28 -0.58 12.81
C LYS A 41 -2.65 0.67 13.44
N ALA A 42 -3.46 1.68 13.75
CA ALA A 42 -3.01 2.85 14.49
C ALA A 42 -2.80 2.50 15.98
N SER A 43 -1.72 3.01 16.57
CA SER A 43 -1.44 2.83 18.00
C SER A 43 -2.49 3.57 18.84
N GLY A 44 -3.07 2.90 19.84
CA GLY A 44 -3.99 3.52 20.79
C GLY A 44 -5.41 3.78 20.28
N SER A 45 -5.76 3.40 19.04
CA SER A 45 -7.13 3.52 18.51
C SER A 45 -7.60 2.27 17.77
N ARG A 46 -8.85 2.28 17.32
CA ARG A 46 -9.42 1.27 16.40
C ARG A 46 -9.17 1.62 14.92
N SER A 47 -8.51 2.75 14.66
CA SER A 47 -8.22 3.22 13.32
C SER A 47 -7.04 2.48 12.69
N PHE A 48 -6.77 2.77 11.43
CA PHE A 48 -5.70 2.17 10.63
C PHE A 48 -5.16 3.16 9.60
N TYR A 49 -3.99 2.83 9.06
CA TYR A 49 -3.36 3.44 7.91
C TYR A 49 -3.30 2.44 6.76
N ILE A 50 -3.42 2.94 5.54
CA ILE A 50 -3.14 2.17 4.32
C ILE A 50 -1.84 2.74 3.75
N ASN A 51 -0.76 1.97 3.91
CA ASN A 51 0.56 2.33 3.44
C ASN A 51 0.83 1.71 2.07
N GLY A 52 1.56 2.45 1.25
CA GLY A 52 2.03 2.03 -0.07
C GLY A 52 3.55 2.02 -0.11
N GLY A 53 4.10 1.07 -0.86
CA GLY A 53 5.51 0.97 -1.17
C GLY A 53 5.70 0.75 -2.67
N ILE A 54 6.79 1.30 -3.22
CA ILE A 54 7.24 0.98 -4.58
C ILE A 54 8.63 0.36 -4.51
N SER A 55 8.80 -0.75 -5.20
CA SER A 55 10.09 -1.35 -5.46
C SER A 55 10.36 -1.37 -6.96
N TYR A 56 11.46 -0.75 -7.37
CA TYR A 56 11.87 -0.73 -8.78
C TYR A 56 12.55 -2.05 -9.12
N ILE A 57 11.98 -2.83 -10.04
CA ILE A 57 12.48 -4.17 -10.38
C ILE A 57 13.94 -4.11 -10.84
N GLY A 58 14.31 -3.11 -11.63
CA GLY A 58 15.68 -2.93 -12.10
C GLY A 58 16.72 -2.55 -11.03
N LEU A 59 16.29 -2.30 -9.79
CA LEU A 59 17.19 -2.05 -8.65
C LEU A 59 17.24 -3.22 -7.65
N LEU A 60 16.38 -4.23 -7.84
CA LEU A 60 16.37 -5.41 -6.99
C LEU A 60 17.55 -6.33 -7.33
N SER A 61 18.13 -6.96 -6.32
CA SER A 61 19.15 -7.99 -6.53
C SER A 61 18.52 -9.26 -7.13
N HIS A 62 19.35 -10.16 -7.64
CA HIS A 62 18.87 -11.46 -8.13
C HIS A 62 18.15 -12.24 -7.01
N GLU A 63 18.68 -12.20 -5.79
CA GLU A 63 18.09 -12.84 -4.61
C GLU A 63 16.69 -12.28 -4.30
N ASP A 64 16.51 -10.95 -4.39
CA ASP A 64 15.21 -10.30 -4.17
C ASP A 64 14.16 -10.76 -5.20
N LEU A 65 14.59 -11.02 -6.45
CA LEU A 65 13.70 -11.43 -7.54
C LEU A 65 13.32 -12.92 -7.45
N GLU A 66 14.25 -13.78 -7.05
CA GLU A 66 13.97 -15.20 -6.79
C GLU A 66 13.02 -15.38 -5.60
N GLN A 67 13.23 -14.57 -4.55
CA GLN A 67 12.32 -14.45 -3.43
C GLN A 67 11.13 -13.55 -3.77
N SER A 68 10.48 -13.72 -4.94
CA SER A 68 9.22 -13.04 -5.36
C SER A 68 8.48 -12.44 -4.17
N PRO A 69 7.97 -11.20 -4.20
CA PRO A 69 7.40 -10.55 -3.00
C PRO A 69 6.43 -11.41 -2.16
N VAL A 70 5.78 -12.38 -2.82
CA VAL A 70 4.96 -13.46 -2.24
C VAL A 70 5.77 -14.50 -1.43
N SER A 71 6.91 -15.01 -1.92
CA SER A 71 7.83 -15.91 -1.22
C SER A 71 8.72 -15.21 -0.19
N ALA A 72 9.17 -13.96 -0.42
CA ALA A 72 9.90 -13.17 0.58
C ALA A 72 9.11 -13.03 1.88
N TYR A 73 7.79 -12.81 1.82
CA TYR A 73 6.98 -12.69 3.03
C TYR A 73 6.85 -14.01 3.81
N GLY A 74 7.10 -15.16 3.20
CA GLY A 74 7.14 -16.47 3.86
C GLY A 74 8.21 -16.53 4.96
N ASN A 75 9.37 -15.91 4.69
CA ASN A 75 10.53 -15.83 5.57
C ASN A 75 10.51 -14.50 6.34
N GLN A 76 9.99 -14.51 7.57
CA GLN A 76 9.81 -13.33 8.42
C GLN A 76 11.09 -12.52 8.73
N THR A 77 12.26 -13.02 8.35
CA THR A 77 13.57 -12.43 8.63
C THR A 77 14.00 -11.37 7.60
N THR A 78 13.45 -11.37 6.39
CA THR A 78 13.91 -10.49 5.29
C THR A 78 12.76 -9.62 4.80
N ARG A 79 12.83 -8.30 5.02
CA ARG A 79 11.86 -7.37 4.45
C ARG A 79 12.16 -7.20 2.96
N PHE A 80 11.17 -7.43 2.11
CA PHE A 80 11.27 -7.12 0.68
C PHE A 80 11.71 -5.66 0.51
N PRO A 81 12.72 -5.35 -0.31
CA PRO A 81 13.28 -3.99 -0.37
C PRO A 81 12.25 -2.99 -0.87
N ILE A 82 12.04 -1.88 -0.17
CA ILE A 82 11.10 -0.80 -0.54
C ILE A 82 11.90 0.48 -0.83
N HIS A 83 11.81 0.99 -2.05
CA HIS A 83 12.57 2.18 -2.48
C HIS A 83 11.79 3.49 -2.23
N VAL A 84 10.47 3.42 -2.26
CA VAL A 84 9.59 4.56 -1.97
C VAL A 84 8.52 4.10 -1.00
N ASP A 85 8.29 4.86 0.06
CA ASP A 85 7.24 4.62 1.06
C ASP A 85 6.29 5.84 1.12
N PHE A 86 4.99 5.59 1.18
CA PHE A 86 3.96 6.63 1.18
C PHE A 86 2.66 6.13 1.81
N ARG A 87 1.72 7.05 2.08
CA ARG A 87 0.36 6.71 2.51
C ARG A 87 -0.65 6.87 1.38
N ALA A 88 -1.74 6.11 1.42
CA ALA A 88 -2.84 6.23 0.46
C ALA A 88 -3.39 7.66 0.37
N GLU A 89 -3.50 8.35 1.50
CA GLU A 89 -3.96 9.75 1.59
C GLU A 89 -2.98 10.76 0.97
N ASN A 90 -1.72 10.37 0.73
CA ASN A 90 -0.70 11.23 0.13
C ASN A 90 -0.72 11.18 -1.40
N ILE A 91 -1.45 10.24 -2.01
CA ILE A 91 -1.55 10.13 -3.47
C ILE A 91 -2.21 11.41 -4.03
N PRO A 92 -1.64 12.05 -5.06
CA PRO A 92 -2.22 13.26 -5.62
C PRO A 92 -3.67 13.07 -6.07
N ASN A 93 -4.56 13.99 -5.70
CA ASN A 93 -5.99 13.98 -6.04
C ASN A 93 -6.78 12.76 -5.50
N THR A 94 -6.25 12.03 -4.52
CA THR A 94 -6.97 10.93 -3.89
C THR A 94 -8.14 11.45 -3.03
N PRO A 95 -9.31 10.79 -3.04
CA PRO A 95 -10.41 11.13 -2.14
C PRO A 95 -10.21 10.56 -0.72
N ILE A 96 -9.15 9.76 -0.51
CA ILE A 96 -8.79 9.12 0.75
C ILE A 96 -8.24 10.16 1.72
N ASN A 97 -8.73 10.13 2.95
CA ASN A 97 -8.20 10.95 4.03
C ASN A 97 -8.33 10.20 5.37
N GLN A 98 -7.43 10.49 6.32
CA GLN A 98 -7.46 9.83 7.63
C GLN A 98 -8.74 10.09 8.41
N ALA A 99 -9.33 11.30 8.32
CA ALA A 99 -10.54 11.65 9.06
C ALA A 99 -11.74 10.74 8.72
N LYS A 100 -11.95 10.39 7.45
CA LYS A 100 -13.00 9.46 6.99
C LYS A 100 -12.72 8.03 7.46
N ILE A 101 -11.45 7.63 7.52
CA ILE A 101 -11.06 6.32 8.09
C ILE A 101 -11.41 6.29 9.57
N ASP A 102 -11.05 7.34 10.31
CA ASP A 102 -11.31 7.47 11.74
C ASP A 102 -12.82 7.48 12.02
N GLU A 103 -13.61 8.20 11.23
CA GLU A 103 -15.06 8.23 11.32
C GLU A 103 -15.68 6.85 11.07
N ALA A 104 -15.34 6.20 9.95
CA ALA A 104 -15.88 4.89 9.59
C ALA A 104 -15.52 3.81 10.62
N THR A 105 -14.30 3.84 11.16
CA THR A 105 -13.87 2.92 12.23
C THR A 105 -14.55 3.19 13.56
N SER A 106 -14.77 4.46 13.93
CA SER A 106 -15.46 4.85 15.15
C SER A 106 -16.94 4.41 15.13
N ASN A 107 -17.60 4.58 13.98
CA ASN A 107 -18.96 4.13 13.74
C ASN A 107 -19.07 2.61 13.50
N GLN A 108 -17.93 1.92 13.35
CA GLN A 108 -17.86 0.52 12.98
C GLN A 108 -18.72 0.22 11.73
N ASP A 109 -18.63 1.11 10.74
CA ASP A 109 -19.33 1.01 9.46
C ASP A 109 -18.48 0.21 8.48
N THR A 110 -18.79 -1.09 8.38
CA THR A 110 -18.05 -2.03 7.54
C THR A 110 -18.15 -1.68 6.06
N SER A 111 -19.27 -1.14 5.60
CA SER A 111 -19.50 -0.78 4.20
C SER A 111 -18.66 0.45 3.82
N ALA A 112 -18.60 1.45 4.71
CA ALA A 112 -17.72 2.59 4.53
C ALA A 112 -16.24 2.19 4.55
N ILE A 113 -15.83 1.31 5.47
CA ILE A 113 -14.45 0.79 5.54
C ILE A 113 -14.08 0.07 4.24
N GLU A 114 -14.94 -0.81 3.72
CA GLU A 114 -14.70 -1.53 2.46
C GLU A 114 -14.57 -0.58 1.26
N LYS A 115 -15.45 0.42 1.18
CA LYS A 115 -15.39 1.43 0.12
C LYS A 115 -14.09 2.23 0.19
N ILE A 116 -13.67 2.66 1.39
CA ILE A 116 -12.42 3.40 1.59
C ILE A 116 -11.21 2.55 1.18
N ILE A 117 -11.17 1.28 1.60
CA ILE A 117 -10.08 0.37 1.25
C ILE A 117 -10.02 0.13 -0.26
N SER A 118 -11.17 -0.11 -0.91
CA SER A 118 -11.23 -0.33 -2.35
C SER A 118 -10.68 0.85 -3.12
N ILE A 119 -11.17 2.07 -2.81
CA ILE A 119 -10.71 3.30 -3.46
C ILE A 119 -9.22 3.55 -3.21
N ALA A 120 -8.72 3.27 -2.00
CA ALA A 120 -7.31 3.43 -1.68
C ALA A 120 -6.42 2.51 -2.50
N LEU A 121 -6.79 1.23 -2.60
CA LEU A 121 -6.05 0.24 -3.38
C LEU A 121 -6.08 0.55 -4.88
N GLU A 122 -7.24 0.89 -5.43
CA GLU A 122 -7.37 1.32 -6.83
C GLU A 122 -6.55 2.57 -7.12
N SER A 123 -6.54 3.55 -6.21
CA SER A 123 -5.73 4.76 -6.34
C SER A 123 -4.24 4.44 -6.32
N MET A 124 -3.80 3.52 -5.46
CA MET A 124 -2.41 3.05 -5.41
C MET A 124 -2.00 2.33 -6.68
N ILE A 125 -2.85 1.46 -7.22
CA ILE A 125 -2.60 0.76 -8.50
C ILE A 125 -2.45 1.79 -9.61
N ASN A 126 -3.46 2.66 -9.79
CA ASN A 126 -3.47 3.66 -10.85
C ASN A 126 -2.29 4.60 -10.76
N PHE A 127 -1.95 5.08 -9.56
CA PHE A 127 -0.80 5.94 -9.35
C PHE A 127 0.52 5.22 -9.68
N THR A 128 0.71 3.98 -9.21
CA THR A 128 1.96 3.26 -9.43
C THR A 128 2.15 2.86 -10.89
N CYS A 129 1.09 2.45 -11.58
CA CYS A 129 1.15 2.11 -13.00
C CYS A 129 1.46 3.32 -13.89
N ASN A 130 0.91 4.50 -13.58
CA ASN A 130 1.02 5.67 -14.45
C ASN A 130 2.13 6.66 -14.05
N HIS A 131 2.47 6.73 -12.76
CA HIS A 131 3.38 7.72 -12.19
C HIS A 131 4.47 7.11 -11.29
N GLY A 132 4.54 5.78 -11.22
CA GLY A 132 5.46 5.07 -10.33
C GLY A 132 6.91 5.03 -10.80
N SER A 133 7.32 5.75 -11.86
CA SER A 133 8.73 5.78 -12.28
C SER A 133 9.60 6.60 -11.33
N ARG A 134 10.89 6.30 -11.26
CA ARG A 134 11.84 6.97 -10.35
C ARG A 134 11.88 8.48 -10.59
N GLU A 135 11.89 8.86 -11.86
CA GLU A 135 11.97 10.24 -12.34
C GLU A 135 10.71 11.00 -11.92
N GLU A 136 9.54 10.40 -12.14
CA GLU A 136 8.26 11.02 -11.83
C GLU A 136 8.04 11.16 -10.32
N ILE A 137 8.34 10.12 -9.54
CA ILE A 137 8.26 10.18 -8.07
C ILE A 137 9.18 11.28 -7.52
N ARG A 138 10.41 11.39 -8.04
CA ARG A 138 11.33 12.47 -7.65
C ARG A 138 10.77 13.84 -8.00
N ARG A 139 10.22 14.01 -9.20
CA ARG A 139 9.60 15.26 -9.65
C ARG A 139 8.42 15.66 -8.75
N LEU A 140 7.50 14.74 -8.48
CA LEU A 140 6.33 14.98 -7.62
C LEU A 140 6.73 15.30 -6.17
N LYS A 141 7.76 14.62 -5.64
CA LYS A 141 8.30 14.92 -4.31
C LYS A 141 8.94 16.30 -4.24
N GLN A 142 9.76 16.67 -5.23
CA GLN A 142 10.39 18.00 -5.29
C GLN A 142 9.36 19.12 -5.41
N ALA A 143 8.27 18.87 -6.15
CA ALA A 143 7.14 19.79 -6.25
C ALA A 143 6.26 19.85 -4.99
N LYS A 144 6.54 19.05 -3.95
CA LYS A 144 5.75 18.91 -2.72
C LYS A 144 4.29 18.46 -2.96
N ILE A 145 4.04 17.78 -4.08
CA ILE A 145 2.72 17.25 -4.45
C ILE A 145 2.52 15.84 -3.88
N PHE A 146 3.60 15.06 -3.82
CA PHE A 146 3.59 13.69 -3.32
C PHE A 146 4.55 13.54 -2.13
N PRO A 147 4.06 13.64 -0.88
CA PRO A 147 4.88 13.47 0.31
C PRO A 147 5.20 11.98 0.53
N ALA A 148 6.24 11.53 -0.16
CA ALA A 148 6.79 10.18 -0.06
C ALA A 148 8.22 10.18 0.52
N ILE A 149 8.56 9.10 1.21
CA ILE A 149 9.91 8.82 1.67
C ILE A 149 10.62 8.07 0.55
N ILE A 150 11.79 8.55 0.13
CA ILE A 150 12.62 7.85 -0.88
C ILE A 150 13.82 7.31 -0.13
N ASN A 151 13.93 5.99 -0.06
CA ASN A 151 15.00 5.29 0.64
C ASN A 151 16.25 5.29 -0.24
N ARG A 152 17.35 5.82 0.30
CA ARG A 152 18.65 5.93 -0.41
C ARG A 152 19.57 4.73 -0.16
N GLN A 153 19.23 3.89 0.81
CA GLN A 153 20.04 2.77 1.29
C GLN A 153 19.56 1.42 0.74
N VAL A 154 18.57 1.46 -0.15
CA VAL A 154 18.02 0.30 -0.86
C VAL A 154 18.50 0.38 -2.29
#